data_AF-X1UKQ1-F1
#
_entry.id   AF-X1UKQ1-F1
#
_cell.length_a   1.000
_cell.length_b   1.000
_cell.length_c   1.000
_cell.angle_alpha   90.00
_cell.angle_beta   90.00
_cell.angle_gamma   90.00
#
_symmetry.space_group_name_H-M   'P 1'
#
loop_
_entity.id
_entity.type
_entity.pdbx_description
1 polymer ?
#
loop_
_entity_poly.entity_id
_entity_poly.type
_entity_poly.pdbx_seq_one_letter_code
_entity_poly.pdbx_strand_id
1 'polypeptide(L)' 'GALIKEFTTNFNKTDARYVRVKVKSVGVCPDWHTGAGGKVWLFCDEIQIY' A
#
# COMPACT_ATOMS: atom_id res chain seq x y z
N GLY A 1 -14.39 -1.81 12.45
CA GLY A 1 -13.03 -1.41 12.86
C GLY A 1 -12.22 -1.10 11.62
N ALA A 2 -11.17 -0.29 11.73
CA ALA A 2 -10.24 -0.08 10.61
C ALA A 2 -9.47 -1.38 10.36
N LEU A 3 -9.44 -1.85 9.11
CA LEU A 3 -8.62 -3.00 8.72
C LEU A 3 -7.20 -2.50 8.46
N ILE A 4 -6.27 -2.84 9.33
CA ILE A 4 -4.84 -2.57 9.15
C ILE A 4 -4.22 -3.82 8.52
N LYS A 5 -3.42 -3.63 7.47
CA LYS A 5 -2.72 -4.71 6.78
C LYS A 5 -1.27 -4.33 6.55
N GLU A 6 -0.38 -5.18 7.05
CA GLU A 6 1.07 -5.03 6.87
C GLU A 6 1.53 -5.67 5.56
N PHE A 7 2.55 -5.07 4.94
CA PHE A 7 3.18 -5.57 3.72
C PHE A 7 4.70 -5.58 3.91
N THR A 8 5.30 -6.77 3.80
CA THR A 8 6.75 -6.97 3.98
C THR A 8 7.35 -7.62 2.75
N THR A 9 8.56 -7.21 2.38
CA THR A 9 9.36 -7.84 1.33
C THR A 9 10.82 -7.89 1.76
N ASN A 10 11.50 -8.97 1.39
CA ASN A 10 12.92 -9.16 1.67
C ASN A 10 13.71 -9.06 0.37
N PHE A 11 14.88 -8.45 0.45
CA PHE A 11 15.86 -8.35 -0.62
C PHE A 11 17.21 -8.78 -0.08
N ASN A 12 18.10 -9.21 -0.98
CA ASN A 12 19.49 -9.47 -0.59
C ASN A 12 20.10 -8.19 -0.02
N LYS A 13 21.02 -8.34 0.93
CA LYS A 13 21.76 -7.20 1.50
C LYS A 13 22.36 -6.38 0.36
N THR A 14 21.94 -5.13 0.25
CA THR A 14 22.26 -4.25 -0.86
C THR A 14 22.67 -2.90 -0.30
N ASP A 15 23.87 -2.43 -0.65
CA ASP A 15 24.29 -1.08 -0.31
C ASP A 15 23.53 -0.09 -1.21
N ALA A 16 22.65 0.71 -0.60
CA ALA A 16 21.79 1.65 -1.32
C ALA A 16 21.75 3.00 -0.61
N ARG A 17 21.78 4.09 -1.39
CA ARG A 17 21.58 5.46 -0.91
C ARG A 17 20.10 5.87 -0.94
N TYR A 18 19.30 5.25 -1.80
CA TYR A 18 17.91 5.61 -2.03
C TYR A 18 17.04 4.38 -2.17
N VAL A 19 15.85 4.43 -1.56
CA VAL A 19 14.82 3.41 -1.69
C VAL A 19 13.56 4.06 -2.27
N ARG A 20 13.04 3.52 -3.37
CA ARG A 20 11.77 3.97 -3.96
C ARG A 20 10.68 2.95 -3.70
N VAL A 21 9.69 3.35 -2.91
CA VAL A 21 8.46 2.57 -2.70
C VAL A 21 7.39 3.05 -3.68
N LYS A 22 6.74 2.10 -4.36
CA LYS A 22 5.61 2.36 -5.26
C LYS A 22 4.41 1.55 -4.80
N VAL A 23 3.26 2.20 -4.68
CA VAL A 23 2.02 1.54 -4.33
C VAL A 23 0.98 1.83 -5.40
N LYS A 24 0.17 0.81 -5.73
CA LYS A 24 -0.96 0.93 -6.66
C LYS A 24 -2.24 0.66 -5.90
N SER A 25 -3.17 1.63 -5.89
CA SER A 25 -4.50 1.39 -5.34
C SER A 25 -5.33 0.54 -6.31
N VAL A 26 -6.42 -0.03 -5.82
CA VAL A 26 -7.39 -0.77 -6.65
C VAL A 26 -8.16 0.15 -7.63
N GLY A 27 -7.96 1.47 -7.55
CA GLY A 27 -8.52 2.46 -8.45
C GLY A 27 -9.96 2.82 -8.11
N VAL A 28 -10.89 1.91 -8.37
CA VAL A 28 -12.33 2.12 -8.23
C VAL A 28 -12.91 1.12 -7.23
N CYS A 29 -13.86 1.58 -6.42
CA CYS A 29 -14.58 0.73 -5.49
C CYS A 29 -15.38 -0.33 -6.26
N PRO A 30 -15.24 -1.62 -5.92
CA PRO A 30 -15.98 -2.69 -6.58
C PRO A 30 -17.49 -2.62 -6.25
N ASP A 31 -18.31 -3.26 -7.10
CA ASP A 31 -19.78 -3.16 -7.06
C ASP A 31 -20.42 -3.65 -5.76
N TRP A 32 -19.76 -4.54 -5.04
CA TRP A 32 -20.23 -5.07 -3.76
C TRP A 32 -19.97 -4.12 -2.57
N HIS A 33 -19.20 -3.04 -2.76
CA HIS A 33 -18.84 -2.10 -1.70
C HIS A 33 -19.82 -0.91 -1.66
N THR A 34 -20.11 -0.38 -0.47
CA THR A 34 -21.05 0.75 -0.28
C THR A 34 -20.65 2.02 -1.03
N GLY A 35 -19.37 2.17 -1.37
CA GLY A 35 -18.83 3.26 -2.19
C GLY A 35 -18.62 2.92 -3.67
N ALA A 36 -19.29 1.89 -4.21
CA ALA A 36 -19.15 1.39 -5.58
C ALA A 36 -19.08 2.50 -6.64
N GLY A 37 -18.18 2.35 -7.61
CA GLY A 37 -17.93 3.36 -8.67
C GLY A 37 -17.15 4.59 -8.21
N GLY A 38 -16.99 4.80 -6.90
CA GLY A 38 -16.15 5.86 -6.34
C GLY A 38 -14.65 5.59 -6.44
N LYS A 39 -13.84 6.65 -6.31
CA LYS A 39 -12.38 6.54 -6.22
C LYS A 39 -11.97 5.90 -4.90
N VAL A 40 -10.98 5.01 -4.96
CA VAL A 40 -10.37 4.40 -3.76
C VAL A 40 -9.16 5.20 -3.32
N TRP A 41 -9.16 5.56 -2.05
CA TRP A 41 -8.04 6.20 -1.37
C TRP A 41 -7.11 5.16 -0.78
N LEU A 42 -5.81 5.42 -0.86
CA LEU A 42 -4.78 4.62 -0.23
C LEU A 42 -4.16 5.42 0.90
N PHE A 43 -4.10 4.81 2.08
CA PHE A 43 -3.46 5.38 3.26
C PHE A 43 -2.31 4.47 3.68
N CYS A 44 -1.21 5.08 4.09
CA CYS A 44 -0.04 4.42 4.65
C CYS A 44 0.44 5.29 5.81
N ASP A 45 0.74 4.65 6.93
CA ASP A 45 1.27 5.25 8.14
C ASP A 45 2.80 5.31 8.09
N GLU A 46 3.46 4.15 7.98
CA GLU A 46 4.90 4.03 8.12
C GLU A 46 5.54 3.13 7.06
N ILE A 47 6.75 3.50 6.63
CA ILE A 47 7.62 2.70 5.77
C ILE A 47 8.88 2.39 6.57
N GLN A 48 9.08 1.13 6.93
CA GLN A 48 10.21 0.66 7.71
C GLN A 48 11.24 -0.03 6.80
N ILE A 49 12.51 0.34 6.93
CA ILE A 49 13.65 -0.22 6.19
C ILE A 49 14.74 -0.55 7.21
N TYR A 50 15.24 -1.79 7.18
CA TYR A 50 16.22 -2.34 8.12
C TYR A 50 17.50 -2.79 7.40
#